data_AF-A0A8X6GNG6-F1
#
_entry.id   AF-A0A8X6GNG6-F1
#
_cell.length_a   1.000
_cell.length_b   1.000
_cell.length_c   1.000
_cell.angle_alpha   90.00
_cell.angle_beta   90.00
_cell.angle_gamma   90.00
#
_symmetry.space_group_name_H-M   'P 1'
#
loop_
_entity.id
_entity.type
_entity.pdbx_description
1 polymer ?
#
loop_
_entity_poly.entity_id
_entity_poly.type
_entity_poly.pdbx_seq_one_letter_code
_entity_poly.pdbx_strand_id
1 'polypeptide(L)'
;MFRTFYKDPLAGHDNKKFLEFYHEFLFRDADGAATIYNAETLRKTVVMPNTTFRQMNVHQYSISPDRKYILLAIDYKKMYRHSFLAKYRIFNISNEHVVPLLHDDSNAMLQFAQWGRGGSQLVFVKDSNMFYMPQFSSLTKPRPLTTNGENDVILNGVPDWVYEGKFFIE
;
A
#
# COMPACT_ATOMS: atom_id res chain seq x y z
N MET A 1 13.93 2.90 -10.61
CA MET A 1 13.36 1.81 -11.44
C MET A 1 12.37 1.04 -10.59
N PHE A 2 11.09 1.41 -10.66
CA PHE A 2 10.00 0.71 -9.98
C PHE A 2 9.69 -0.55 -10.81
N ARG A 3 9.72 -1.73 -10.20
CA ARG A 3 9.52 -3.00 -10.91
C ARG A 3 8.04 -3.34 -10.99
N THR A 4 7.68 -3.82 -12.17
CA THR A 4 6.39 -4.31 -12.68
C THR A 4 5.70 -5.30 -11.73
N PHE A 5 4.38 -5.21 -11.69
CA PHE A 5 3.50 -6.22 -11.11
C PHE A 5 3.72 -7.55 -11.83
N TYR A 6 4.36 -8.53 -11.18
CA TYR A 6 4.35 -9.89 -11.68
C TYR A 6 2.96 -10.49 -11.36
N LYS A 7 2.16 -10.72 -12.39
CA LYS A 7 0.89 -11.43 -12.30
C LYS A 7 1.14 -12.81 -12.90
N ASP A 8 1.16 -13.84 -12.06
CA ASP A 8 1.26 -15.23 -12.53
C ASP A 8 0.01 -15.58 -13.35
N PRO A 9 0.15 -16.05 -14.62
CA PRO A 9 -0.98 -16.43 -15.46
C PRO A 9 -1.81 -17.61 -14.94
N LEU A 10 -1.36 -18.33 -13.90
CA LEU A 10 -2.01 -19.55 -13.40
C LEU A 10 -2.87 -19.34 -12.14
N ALA A 11 -2.97 -18.12 -11.60
CA ALA A 11 -3.75 -17.86 -10.38
C ALA A 11 -5.20 -17.45 -10.70
N GLY A 12 -6.11 -18.43 -10.75
CA GLY A 12 -7.54 -18.18 -10.62
C GLY A 12 -7.86 -17.52 -9.28
N HIS A 13 -8.56 -16.39 -9.31
CA HIS A 13 -9.23 -15.69 -8.20
C HIS A 13 -8.70 -15.96 -6.77
N ASP A 14 -7.42 -15.67 -6.51
CA ASP A 14 -6.86 -15.73 -5.16
C ASP A 14 -5.99 -14.49 -4.93
N ASN A 15 -6.38 -13.64 -3.97
CA ASN A 15 -5.75 -12.35 -3.64
C ASN A 15 -4.40 -12.53 -2.92
N LYS A 16 -3.49 -13.32 -3.49
CA LYS A 16 -2.14 -13.56 -2.96
C LYS A 16 -1.26 -12.37 -3.36
N LYS A 17 -0.83 -11.60 -2.37
CA LYS A 17 0.13 -10.51 -2.55
C LYS A 17 1.51 -10.99 -2.14
N PHE A 18 2.35 -11.23 -3.12
CA PHE A 18 3.72 -11.67 -2.92
C PHE A 18 4.57 -10.54 -2.35
N LEU A 19 5.20 -10.80 -1.20
CA LEU A 19 6.36 -10.03 -0.74
C LEU A 19 7.57 -10.84 -1.14
N GLU A 20 8.40 -10.33 -2.05
CA GLU A 20 9.69 -10.98 -2.36
C GLU A 20 10.73 -10.58 -1.30
N PHE A 21 10.59 -11.09 -0.09
CA PHE A 21 11.75 -11.59 0.65
C PHE A 21 11.74 -13.07 0.33
N TYR A 22 12.77 -13.61 -0.33
CA TYR A 22 12.77 -14.86 -1.12
C TYR A 22 12.03 -16.10 -0.53
N HIS A 23 11.67 -16.09 0.76
CA HIS A 23 11.00 -17.17 1.46
C HIS A 23 9.79 -16.75 2.33
N GLU A 24 9.29 -15.52 2.26
CA GLU A 24 8.15 -15.06 3.08
C GLU A 24 6.95 -14.60 2.26
N PHE A 25 5.75 -14.95 2.74
CA PHE A 25 4.50 -14.67 2.04
C PHE A 25 3.49 -14.03 2.99
N LEU A 26 2.94 -12.89 2.62
CA LEU A 26 1.82 -12.26 3.32
C LEU A 26 0.51 -12.63 2.64
N PHE A 27 -0.42 -13.20 3.39
CA PHE A 27 -1.71 -13.64 2.86
C PHE A 27 -2.82 -13.48 3.92
N ARG A 28 -4.08 -13.67 3.51
CA ARG A 28 -5.22 -13.80 4.43
C ARG A 28 -5.40 -15.27 4.76
N ASP A 29 -5.35 -15.63 6.05
CA ASP A 29 -5.60 -17.00 6.48
C ASP A 29 -7.10 -17.33 6.54
N ALA A 30 -7.43 -18.55 6.96
CA ALA A 30 -8.81 -19.05 7.05
C ALA A 30 -9.66 -18.25 8.04
N ASP A 31 -9.06 -17.70 9.09
CA ASP A 31 -9.73 -16.83 10.06
C ASP A 31 -9.88 -15.39 9.54
N GLY A 32 -9.27 -15.10 8.39
CA GLY A 32 -9.22 -13.81 7.75
C GLY A 32 -8.25 -12.85 8.42
N ALA A 33 -7.29 -13.30 9.23
CA ALA A 33 -6.21 -12.45 9.70
C ALA A 33 -5.14 -12.28 8.60
N ALA A 34 -4.35 -11.21 8.68
CA ALA A 34 -3.15 -11.09 7.84
C ALA A 34 -2.02 -11.88 8.50
N THR A 35 -1.46 -12.83 7.77
CA THR A 35 -0.48 -13.78 8.29
C THR A 35 0.72 -13.84 7.36
N ILE A 36 1.91 -13.80 7.95
CA ILE A 36 3.17 -14.08 7.28
C ILE A 36 3.47 -15.56 7.41
N TYR A 37 3.76 -16.22 6.29
CA TYR A 37 4.30 -17.56 6.24
C TYR A 37 5.76 -17.52 5.79
N ASN A 38 6.66 -18.11 6.56
CA ASN A 38 8.06 -18.27 6.21
C ASN A 38 8.27 -19.72 5.71
N ALA A 39 8.62 -19.88 4.43
CA ALA A 39 8.73 -21.16 3.75
C ALA A 39 10.00 -21.96 4.13
N GLU A 40 11.04 -21.32 4.66
CA GLU A 40 12.23 -22.03 5.17
C GLU A 40 11.93 -22.69 6.52
N THR A 41 11.31 -21.93 7.42
CA THR A 41 11.06 -22.36 8.80
C THR A 41 9.69 -23.02 8.98
N LEU A 42 8.84 -22.97 7.96
CA LEU A 42 7.44 -23.41 7.97
C LEU A 42 6.57 -22.71 9.04
N ARG A 43 7.03 -21.57 9.56
CA ARG A 43 6.33 -20.83 10.62
C ARG A 43 5.30 -19.87 10.03
N LYS A 44 4.16 -19.74 10.73
CA LYS A 44 3.12 -18.75 10.47
C LYS A 44 3.07 -17.75 11.62
N THR A 45 3.03 -16.48 11.28
CA THR A 45 2.93 -15.38 12.24
C THR A 45 1.78 -14.47 11.84
N VAL A 46 0.77 -14.35 12.70
CA VAL A 46 -0.30 -13.39 12.51
C VAL A 46 0.26 -11.99 12.77
N VAL A 47 0.13 -11.09 11.79
CA VAL A 47 0.64 -9.71 11.88
C VAL A 47 -0.48 -8.68 12.01
N MET A 48 -1.71 -9.03 11.68
CA MET A 48 -2.87 -8.17 11.95
C MET A 48 -4.16 -8.98 12.02
N PRO A 49 -4.99 -8.79 13.06
CA PRO A 49 -6.21 -9.56 13.23
C PRO A 49 -7.29 -9.19 12.19
N ASN A 50 -8.24 -10.11 11.97
CA ASN A 50 -9.38 -9.89 11.06
C ASN A 50 -10.29 -8.73 11.53
N THR A 51 -10.32 -8.45 12.83
CA THR A 51 -11.12 -7.36 13.42
C THR A 51 -10.78 -6.01 12.77
N THR A 52 -9.49 -5.71 12.58
CA THR A 52 -9.01 -4.49 11.92
C THR A 52 -9.49 -4.37 10.48
N PHE A 53 -9.48 -5.48 9.73
CA PHE A 53 -10.00 -5.52 8.36
C PHE A 53 -11.49 -5.20 8.30
N ARG A 54 -12.28 -5.77 9.20
CA ARG A 54 -13.74 -5.59 9.24
C ARG A 54 -14.12 -4.19 9.71
N GLN A 55 -13.49 -3.69 10.77
CA GLN A 55 -13.80 -2.38 11.34
C GLN A 55 -13.54 -1.23 10.36
N MET A 56 -12.49 -1.34 9.55
CA MET A 56 -12.10 -0.26 8.63
C MET A 56 -12.44 -0.54 7.17
N ASN A 57 -13.07 -1.66 6.86
CA ASN A 57 -13.41 -2.08 5.49
C ASN A 57 -12.22 -1.95 4.52
N VAL A 58 -11.08 -2.55 4.89
CA VAL A 58 -9.82 -2.37 4.16
C VAL A 58 -9.90 -3.01 2.78
N HIS A 59 -9.70 -2.20 1.74
CA HIS A 59 -9.68 -2.63 0.34
C HIS A 59 -8.31 -3.23 -0.04
N GLN A 60 -7.23 -2.56 0.34
CA GLN A 60 -5.87 -2.96 -0.02
C GLN A 60 -4.95 -2.86 1.20
N TYR A 61 -4.07 -3.84 1.39
CA TYR A 61 -3.02 -3.79 2.41
C TYR A 61 -1.65 -4.22 1.89
N SER A 62 -0.59 -3.75 2.53
CA SER A 62 0.81 -4.18 2.33
C SER A 62 1.64 -3.97 3.59
N ILE A 63 2.63 -4.81 3.85
CA ILE A 63 3.53 -4.68 5.02
C ILE A 63 4.81 -3.92 4.66
N SER A 64 5.36 -3.19 5.62
CA SER A 64 6.65 -2.53 5.50
C SER A 64 7.80 -3.57 5.43
N PRO A 65 8.90 -3.24 4.73
CA PRO A 65 10.09 -4.10 4.68
C PRO A 65 10.64 -4.51 6.05
N ASP A 66 10.53 -3.65 7.06
CA ASP A 66 10.96 -3.93 8.44
C ASP A 66 9.94 -4.72 9.26
N ARG A 67 8.79 -5.12 8.68
CA ARG A 67 7.70 -5.86 9.32
C ARG A 67 7.12 -5.20 10.57
N LYS A 68 7.26 -3.87 10.71
CA LYS A 68 6.72 -3.12 11.85
C LYS A 68 5.35 -2.52 11.57
N TYR A 69 5.03 -2.29 10.29
CA TYR A 69 3.86 -1.54 9.89
C TYR A 69 3.11 -2.20 8.74
N ILE A 70 1.79 -2.01 8.71
CA ILE A 70 0.94 -2.39 7.58
C ILE A 70 0.25 -1.13 7.07
N LEU A 71 0.43 -0.85 5.78
CA LEU A 71 -0.28 0.20 5.06
C LEU A 71 -1.64 -0.35 4.65
N LEU A 72 -2.70 0.39 4.97
CA LEU A 72 -4.10 0.03 4.74
C LEU A 72 -4.74 1.12 3.88
N ALA A 73 -5.32 0.73 2.75
CA ALA A 73 -6.16 1.58 1.92
C ALA A 73 -7.63 1.32 2.26
N ILE A 74 -8.32 2.37 2.68
CA ILE A 74 -9.74 2.39 3.07
C ILE A 74 -10.48 3.46 2.27
N ASP A 75 -11.81 3.48 2.34
CA ASP A 75 -12.66 4.41 1.58
C ASP A 75 -12.32 4.42 0.07
N TYR A 76 -12.16 3.22 -0.50
CA TYR A 76 -11.82 3.04 -1.91
C TYR A 76 -12.83 3.71 -2.84
N LYS A 77 -12.31 4.55 -3.73
CA LYS A 77 -13.06 5.18 -4.82
C LYS A 77 -12.37 4.88 -6.15
N LYS A 78 -13.01 4.04 -6.96
CA LYS A 78 -12.52 3.70 -8.30
C LYS A 78 -12.42 4.95 -9.18
N MET A 79 -11.30 5.10 -9.89
CA MET A 79 -11.10 6.16 -10.90
C MET A 79 -11.15 5.53 -12.29
N TYR A 80 -10.23 4.60 -12.55
CA TYR A 80 -10.08 3.92 -13.84
C TYR A 80 -10.01 2.40 -13.63
N ARG A 81 -9.26 1.66 -14.46
CA ARG A 81 -9.20 0.18 -14.41
C ARG A 81 -8.40 -0.32 -13.22
N HIS A 82 -7.24 0.30 -12.98
CA HIS A 82 -6.25 0.01 -11.96
C HIS A 82 -6.06 1.17 -10.99
N SER A 83 -6.33 2.41 -11.41
CA SER A 83 -6.24 3.59 -10.53
C SER A 83 -7.47 3.78 -9.65
N PHE A 84 -7.21 4.19 -8.42
CA PHE A 84 -8.24 4.51 -7.43
C PHE A 84 -7.72 5.57 -6.46
N LEU A 85 -8.66 6.25 -5.80
CA LEU A 85 -8.39 7.08 -4.64
C LEU A 85 -8.73 6.29 -3.38
N ALA A 86 -7.92 6.48 -2.33
CA ALA A 86 -8.20 5.88 -1.03
C ALA A 86 -7.65 6.76 0.09
N LYS A 87 -8.25 6.67 1.28
CA LYS A 87 -7.60 7.13 2.50
C LYS A 87 -6.64 6.05 2.97
N TYR A 88 -5.46 6.48 3.40
CA TYR A 88 -4.45 5.55 3.91
C TYR A 88 -4.31 5.65 5.43
N ARG A 89 -4.19 4.47 6.04
CA ARG A 89 -3.92 4.26 7.46
C ARG A 89 -2.70 3.36 7.62
N ILE A 90 -1.97 3.54 8.71
CA ILE A 90 -0.86 2.69 9.10
C ILE A 90 -1.24 1.95 10.37
N PHE A 91 -1.25 0.63 10.30
CA PHE A 91 -1.37 -0.25 11.46
C PHE A 91 0.04 -0.58 11.97
N ASN A 92 0.29 -0.32 13.25
CA ASN A 92 1.52 -0.71 13.92
C ASN A 92 1.36 -2.11 14.50
N ILE A 93 2.23 -3.03 14.09
CA ILE A 93 2.15 -4.44 14.46
C ILE A 93 2.48 -4.67 15.93
N SER A 94 3.34 -3.85 16.54
CA SER A 94 3.80 -4.12 17.91
C SER A 94 2.77 -3.77 18.99
N ASN A 95 1.90 -2.80 18.72
CA ASN A 95 0.92 -2.29 19.69
C ASN A 95 -0.52 -2.29 19.14
N GLU A 96 -0.72 -2.81 17.94
CA GLU A 96 -2.01 -2.93 17.25
C GLU A 96 -2.75 -1.60 17.04
N HIS A 97 -2.06 -0.46 17.12
CA HIS A 97 -2.66 0.85 16.90
C HIS A 97 -2.71 1.22 15.42
N VAL A 98 -3.82 1.80 15.01
CA VAL A 98 -3.99 2.39 13.67
C VAL A 98 -3.91 3.90 13.74
N VAL A 99 -3.10 4.49 12.87
CA VAL A 99 -2.96 5.94 12.73
C VAL A 99 -3.17 6.38 11.27
N PRO A 100 -3.63 7.61 11.01
CA PRO A 100 -3.66 8.16 9.65
C PRO A 100 -2.26 8.24 9.06
N LEU A 101 -2.10 7.97 7.77
CA LEU A 101 -0.83 8.17 7.09
C LEU A 101 -0.38 9.64 7.14
N LEU A 102 -1.33 10.56 6.92
CA LEU A 102 -1.12 12.00 7.05
C LEU A 102 -1.83 12.48 8.32
N HIS A 103 -1.06 12.81 9.35
CA HIS A 103 -1.60 13.29 10.63
C HIS A 103 -2.27 14.66 10.49
N ASP A 104 -1.64 15.56 9.74
CA ASP A 104 -2.14 16.93 9.50
C ASP A 104 -3.39 16.96 8.60
N ASP A 105 -3.61 15.89 7.81
CA ASP A 105 -4.76 15.75 6.90
C ASP A 105 -5.28 14.31 6.91
N SER A 106 -5.90 13.93 8.02
CA SER A 106 -6.36 12.55 8.24
C SER A 106 -7.43 12.07 7.25
N ASN A 107 -8.09 12.96 6.52
CA ASN A 107 -9.10 12.63 5.53
C ASN A 107 -8.61 12.72 4.09
N ALA A 108 -7.32 13.01 3.88
CA ALA A 108 -6.71 13.04 2.55
C ALA A 108 -6.96 11.75 1.77
N MET A 109 -7.55 11.91 0.59
CA MET A 109 -7.60 10.87 -0.43
C MET A 109 -6.32 10.93 -1.25
N LEU A 110 -5.60 9.80 -1.32
CA LEU A 110 -4.35 9.69 -2.08
C LEU A 110 -4.59 8.86 -3.33
N GLN A 111 -3.90 9.23 -4.41
CA GLN A 111 -3.93 8.51 -5.70
C GLN A 111 -3.10 7.23 -5.64
N PHE A 112 -2.10 7.20 -4.77
CA PHE A 112 -1.19 6.07 -4.63
C PHE A 112 -0.45 6.15 -3.30
N ALA A 113 -0.15 5.00 -2.68
CA ALA A 113 0.84 4.90 -1.60
C ALA A 113 1.46 3.50 -1.57
N GLN A 114 2.77 3.43 -1.34
CA GLN A 114 3.51 2.18 -1.26
C GLN A 114 4.73 2.32 -0.35
N TRP A 115 5.09 1.23 0.33
CA TRP A 115 6.37 1.11 1.00
C TRP A 115 7.52 1.11 -0.01
N GLY A 116 8.64 1.77 0.34
CA GLY A 116 9.89 1.57 -0.38
C GLY A 116 10.59 0.29 0.06
N ARG A 117 11.87 0.13 -0.28
CA ARG A 117 12.59 -1.16 -0.13
C ARG A 117 13.25 -1.38 1.23
N GLY A 118 13.49 -0.32 1.99
CA GLY A 118 14.24 -0.39 3.26
C GLY A 118 13.49 0.26 4.41
N GLY A 119 13.53 -0.40 5.57
CA GLY A 119 12.88 0.10 6.78
C GLY A 119 11.38 0.27 6.60
N SER A 120 10.89 1.44 6.99
CA SER A 120 9.50 1.89 6.83
C SER A 120 9.42 3.16 5.97
N GLN A 121 10.32 3.29 4.99
CA GLN A 121 10.26 4.37 4.02
C GLN A 121 9.01 4.20 3.14
N LEU A 122 8.42 5.30 2.70
CA LEU A 122 7.13 5.28 2.01
C LEU A 122 7.07 6.40 0.96
N VAL A 123 6.46 6.10 -0.19
CA VAL A 123 6.13 7.08 -1.23
C VAL A 123 4.62 7.12 -1.40
N PHE A 124 4.07 8.29 -1.63
CA PHE A 124 2.66 8.45 -1.97
C PHE A 124 2.44 9.62 -2.93
N VAL A 125 1.26 9.66 -3.54
CA VAL A 125 0.86 10.70 -4.49
C VAL A 125 -0.41 11.39 -3.97
N LYS A 126 -0.31 12.70 -3.77
CA LYS A 126 -1.41 13.59 -3.36
C LYS A 126 -1.46 14.78 -4.30
N ASP A 127 -2.64 15.14 -4.78
CA ASP A 127 -2.85 16.28 -5.68
C ASP A 127 -1.85 16.29 -6.84
N SER A 128 -1.68 15.13 -7.47
CA SER A 128 -0.80 14.91 -8.62
C SER A 128 0.69 15.19 -8.35
N ASN A 129 1.09 15.24 -7.07
CA ASN A 129 2.47 15.41 -6.63
C ASN A 129 2.97 14.20 -5.83
N MET A 130 4.24 13.84 -6.04
CA MET A 130 4.90 12.76 -5.31
C MET A 130 5.50 13.27 -4.01
N PHE A 131 5.32 12.49 -2.96
CA PHE A 131 5.89 12.74 -1.63
C PHE A 131 6.64 11.52 -1.14
N TYR A 132 7.69 11.76 -0.37
CA TYR A 132 8.54 10.73 0.22
C TYR A 132 8.68 10.90 1.73
N MET A 133 8.57 9.80 2.45
CA MET A 133 8.91 9.69 3.85
C MET A 133 10.10 8.71 3.98
N PRO A 134 11.27 9.13 4.48
CA PRO A 134 12.40 8.23 4.67
C PRO A 134 12.15 7.19 5.75
N GLN A 135 11.30 7.51 6.73
CA GLN A 135 10.87 6.60 7.77
C GLN A 135 9.48 7.03 8.26
N PHE A 136 8.58 6.06 8.40
CA PHE A 136 7.28 6.33 8.98
C PHE A 136 7.41 6.62 10.49
N SER A 137 6.86 7.77 10.90
CA SER A 137 6.58 8.15 12.29
C SER A 137 5.41 9.12 12.26
N SER A 138 4.62 9.16 13.33
CA SER A 138 3.49 10.09 13.42
C SER A 138 3.89 11.56 13.35
N LEU A 139 5.17 11.85 13.62
CA LEU A 139 5.75 13.19 13.59
C LEU A 139 6.53 13.48 12.30
N THR A 140 6.77 12.47 11.45
CA THR A 140 7.56 12.67 10.22
C THR A 140 6.74 13.47 9.22
N LYS A 141 7.22 14.66 8.88
CA LYS A 141 6.67 15.45 7.77
C LYS A 141 7.11 14.85 6.44
N PRO A 142 6.18 14.57 5.50
CA PRO A 142 6.55 14.09 4.17
C PRO A 142 7.30 15.17 3.37
N ARG A 143 8.34 14.74 2.66
CA ARG A 143 9.12 15.59 1.76
C ARG A 143 8.47 15.58 0.36
N PRO A 144 8.12 16.74 -0.22
CA PRO A 144 7.71 16.79 -1.61
C PRO A 144 8.89 16.43 -2.52
N LEU A 145 8.65 15.55 -3.49
CA LEU A 145 9.58 15.24 -4.57
C LEU A 145 9.25 16.06 -5.83
N THR A 146 7.98 16.41 -6.01
CA THR A 146 7.48 17.28 -7.07
C THR A 146 6.57 18.34 -6.46
N THR A 147 6.42 19.47 -7.14
CA THR A 147 5.55 20.58 -6.70
C THR A 147 4.74 21.21 -7.83
N ASN A 148 4.92 20.75 -9.07
CA ASN A 148 4.26 21.29 -10.26
C ASN A 148 3.02 20.48 -10.68
N GLY A 149 2.58 19.52 -9.86
CA GLY A 149 1.41 18.71 -10.16
C GLY A 149 0.17 19.58 -10.30
N GLU A 150 -0.60 19.32 -11.35
CA GLU A 150 -1.85 19.99 -11.69
C GLU A 150 -2.84 18.91 -12.10
N ASN A 151 -3.96 18.84 -11.39
CA ASN A 151 -4.93 17.77 -11.61
C ASN A 151 -5.41 17.75 -13.07
N ASP A 152 -5.41 16.55 -13.67
CA ASP A 152 -5.77 16.31 -15.06
C ASP A 152 -4.87 16.98 -16.13
N VAL A 153 -3.76 17.64 -15.72
CA VAL A 153 -2.81 18.31 -16.63
C VAL A 153 -1.39 17.78 -16.44
N ILE A 154 -0.85 17.85 -15.22
CA ILE A 154 0.50 17.40 -14.87
C ILE A 154 0.40 16.36 -13.75
N LEU A 155 0.53 15.08 -14.12
CA LEU A 155 0.47 13.95 -13.21
C LEU A 155 1.88 13.43 -12.89
N ASN A 156 2.29 13.47 -11.62
CA ASN A 156 3.57 12.92 -11.17
C ASN A 156 3.38 11.57 -10.46
N GLY A 157 4.00 10.51 -10.99
CA GLY A 157 4.05 9.19 -10.34
C GLY A 157 2.78 8.35 -10.46
N VAL A 158 1.76 8.83 -11.17
CA VAL A 158 0.56 8.07 -11.55
C VAL A 158 0.27 8.26 -13.05
N PRO A 159 -0.25 7.23 -13.75
CA PRO A 159 -0.58 7.35 -15.16
C PRO A 159 -1.85 8.19 -15.38
N ASP A 160 -1.97 8.78 -16.57
CA ASP A 160 -3.25 9.33 -17.03
C ASP A 160 -4.15 8.20 -17.56
N TRP A 161 -5.37 8.56 -17.97
CA TRP A 161 -6.33 7.59 -18.52
C TRP A 161 -5.81 6.88 -19.77
N VAL A 162 -5.07 7.57 -20.65
CA VAL A 162 -4.57 6.99 -21.89
C VAL A 162 -3.47 5.97 -21.60
N TYR A 163 -2.50 6.31 -20.75
CA TYR A 163 -1.44 5.41 -20.32
C TYR A 163 -2.02 4.18 -19.61
N GLU A 164 -2.94 4.39 -18.67
CA GLU A 164 -3.55 3.28 -17.94
C GLU A 164 -4.42 2.39 -18.83
N GLY A 165 -5.23 3.00 -19.69
CA GLY A 165 -6.21 2.31 -20.51
C GLY A 165 -5.68 1.74 -21.82
N LYS A 166 -4.49 2.13 -22.28
CA LYS A 166 -3.96 1.67 -23.57
C LYS A 166 -2.58 0.99 -23.50
N PHE A 167 -1.79 1.28 -22.48
CA PHE A 167 -0.38 0.81 -22.44
C PHE A 167 -0.08 -0.10 -21.24
N PHE A 168 -0.89 -0.07 -20.19
CA PHE A 168 -0.80 -1.02 -19.07
C PHE A 168 -1.88 -2.14 -19.13
N ILE A 169 -2.47 -2.34 -20.31
CA ILE A 169 -3.24 -3.56 -20.63
C ILE A 169 -2.27 -4.57 -21.22
N GLU A 170 -1.62 -5.37 -20.38
CA GLU A 170 -1.05 -6.69 -20.76
C GLU A 170 -0.78 -7.50 -19.48
#